data_AF-A0AAX3JBV1-F1
#
_entry.id   AF-A0AAX3JBV1-F1
#
_cell.length_a   1.000
_cell.length_b   1.000
_cell.length_c   1.000
_cell.angle_alpha   90.00
_cell.angle_beta   90.00
_cell.angle_gamma   90.00
#
_symmetry.space_group_name_H-M   'P 1'
#
loop_
_entity.id
_entity.type
_entity.pdbx_description
1 polymer ?
#
loop_
_entity_poly.entity_id
_entity_poly.type
_entity_poly.pdbx_seq_one_letter_code
_entity_poly.pdbx_strand_id
1 'polypeptide(L)'
;MSLVNKFIKNNSLNDASIDIKNSDKKFLEENLLDEMGDKLDPNDDRRGVYNNMFFFMRLRPDVHNLVQQIIEMKDDDSFTILEKHLAMSTFYHENWHWWQYIGSTSGLISSLAFPAQITTNLIDLKKHISLSGKVKPIIRYAKKLPPTEKASLKEKNEINKIKAILIQAEAIRYYRMFVKEPVKLAGKVQHREAEYFKSVGYSFYTAYISSIMLLRSVFGDSHSFLPSPYPWVEKFNELQKKNKQNYHDFSELVIYPIDTRSLYEGQARFNQLLYLNIASNKKLDWSEFDHYKMLEGVYYEAFTHFMNILHIEKRPESINDPLIALYLLIIDIAINPTEGFPFDIINPHAFVELTNPGTRFIYLCHIVNDSHPELKNAITSYSGEEYKNVTRIICDSAKFHLPEHYENKVRGWCENESCIIDLLKQNESFKYESSNILIRIVFARFLSFQLDKFEKPEFFCWPGAYMNDVYKNKELEKLHFKHFAIFREDKNRNIAPATSKSVSNENILNTTFQFYQALGVYDLCRQWIYEDGPFKYRFAWTRDSEVEDDIKNELNSSYQAYFGESLDGFREF
;
A
#
# COMPACT_ATOMS: atom_id res chain seq x y z
N MET A 1 -10.76 -21.93 -12.80
CA MET A 1 -11.14 -21.45 -14.16
C MET A 1 -12.66 -21.39 -14.37
N SER A 2 -13.41 -22.50 -14.40
CA SER A 2 -14.90 -22.47 -14.46
C SER A 2 -15.53 -21.74 -13.25
N LEU A 3 -15.00 -21.97 -12.04
CA LEU A 3 -15.49 -21.36 -10.79
C LEU A 3 -15.25 -19.85 -10.68
N VAL A 4 -14.06 -19.34 -11.01
CA VAL A 4 -13.75 -17.90 -11.02
C VAL A 4 -14.67 -17.15 -12.01
N ASN A 5 -14.85 -17.69 -13.22
CA ASN A 5 -15.75 -17.08 -14.21
C ASN A 5 -17.24 -17.15 -13.78
N LYS A 6 -17.63 -18.17 -13.02
CA LYS A 6 -18.98 -18.29 -12.44
C LYS A 6 -19.19 -17.31 -11.27
N PHE A 7 -18.16 -17.12 -10.44
CA PHE A 7 -18.14 -16.15 -9.35
C PHE A 7 -18.23 -14.70 -9.88
N ILE A 8 -17.46 -14.35 -10.92
CA ILE A 8 -17.50 -13.03 -11.57
C ILE A 8 -18.90 -12.71 -12.09
N LYS A 9 -19.59 -13.69 -12.69
CA LYS A 9 -20.95 -13.51 -13.23
C LYS A 9 -22.03 -13.35 -12.16
N ASN A 10 -21.83 -13.91 -10.98
CA ASN A 10 -22.87 -13.96 -9.94
C ASN A 10 -22.80 -12.79 -8.94
N ASN A 11 -21.67 -12.09 -8.87
CA ASN A 11 -21.41 -11.06 -7.86
C ASN A 11 -21.15 -9.66 -8.44
N SER A 12 -21.42 -9.44 -9.72
CA SER A 12 -21.45 -8.09 -10.30
C SER A 12 -22.72 -7.36 -9.84
N LEU A 13 -22.55 -6.23 -9.14
CA LEU A 13 -23.64 -5.33 -8.76
C LEU A 13 -24.25 -4.68 -10.02
N ASN A 14 -25.20 -5.34 -10.66
CA ASN A 14 -26.00 -4.75 -11.74
C ASN A 14 -27.31 -4.11 -11.26
N ASP A 15 -27.72 -4.27 -9.99
CA ASP A 15 -29.03 -3.81 -9.48
C ASP A 15 -29.02 -3.35 -8.01
N ALA A 16 -28.17 -2.39 -7.63
CA ALA A 16 -28.27 -1.76 -6.31
C ALA A 16 -28.08 -0.24 -6.36
N SER A 17 -29.20 0.49 -6.34
CA SER A 17 -29.24 1.90 -5.97
C SER A 17 -28.92 2.04 -4.48
N ILE A 18 -27.64 2.24 -4.14
CA ILE A 18 -27.23 2.57 -2.77
C ILE A 18 -27.35 4.10 -2.63
N ASP A 19 -28.31 4.53 -1.83
CA ASP A 19 -28.49 5.93 -1.43
C ASP A 19 -27.39 6.31 -0.43
N ILE A 20 -26.28 6.87 -0.93
CA ILE A 20 -25.15 7.32 -0.12
C ILE A 20 -25.46 8.72 0.40
N LYS A 21 -26.05 8.81 1.59
CA LYS A 21 -26.08 10.04 2.37
C LYS A 21 -25.25 9.91 3.64
N ASN A 22 -24.34 10.88 3.78
CA ASN A 22 -23.62 11.30 4.98
C ASN A 22 -22.53 10.37 5.53
N SER A 23 -21.28 10.72 5.21
CA SER A 23 -20.35 11.15 6.26
C SER A 23 -19.29 12.08 5.67
N ASP A 24 -19.52 13.37 5.81
CA ASP A 24 -18.50 14.42 5.67
C ASP A 24 -17.47 14.27 6.80
N LYS A 25 -16.35 13.61 6.49
CA LYS A 25 -15.04 13.99 7.01
C LYS A 25 -14.13 14.10 5.78
N LYS A 26 -13.45 15.25 5.64
CA LYS A 26 -12.43 15.49 4.61
C LYS A 26 -11.44 14.31 4.61
N PHE A 27 -11.50 13.45 3.59
CA PHE A 27 -10.65 12.28 3.51
C PHE A 27 -10.01 12.17 2.12
N LEU A 28 -8.67 12.20 2.17
CA LEU A 28 -7.66 11.85 1.16
C LEU A 28 -8.15 11.81 -0.29
N GLU A 29 -8.57 12.95 -0.80
CA GLU A 29 -8.11 13.30 -2.14
C GLU A 29 -6.58 13.29 -2.08
N GLU A 30 -5.91 12.82 -3.13
CA GLU A 30 -4.46 13.06 -3.28
C GLU A 30 -4.12 14.57 -3.19
N ASN A 31 -5.11 15.45 -3.19
CA ASN A 31 -5.01 16.89 -2.94
C ASN A 31 -4.71 17.25 -1.47
N LEU A 32 -4.79 16.33 -0.50
CA LEU A 32 -4.54 16.60 0.93
C LEU A 32 -3.11 16.30 1.40
N LEU A 33 -2.13 16.15 0.48
CA LEU A 33 -0.71 16.05 0.88
C LEU A 33 -0.24 17.22 1.77
N ASP A 34 -0.91 18.39 1.68
CA ASP A 34 -0.65 19.55 2.53
C ASP A 34 -0.82 19.23 4.03
N GLU A 35 -1.78 18.40 4.43
CA GLU A 35 -2.10 18.12 5.85
C GLU A 35 -1.41 16.84 6.37
N MET A 36 -0.73 16.10 5.49
CA MET A 36 -0.28 14.74 5.80
C MET A 36 1.08 14.67 6.51
N GLY A 37 1.90 15.73 6.42
CA GLY A 37 3.22 15.83 7.04
C GLY A 37 3.21 16.36 8.48
N ASP A 38 2.11 16.99 8.87
CA ASP A 38 2.00 17.78 10.11
C ASP A 38 2.02 16.92 11.37
N LYS A 39 2.52 17.53 12.44
CA LYS A 39 2.46 16.95 13.78
C LYS A 39 0.99 16.81 14.19
N LEU A 40 0.58 15.62 14.63
CA LEU A 40 -0.76 15.43 15.20
C LEU A 40 -0.98 16.35 16.40
N ASP A 41 -2.12 17.03 16.43
CA ASP A 41 -2.56 17.88 17.53
C ASP A 41 -2.97 17.03 18.75
N PRO A 42 -2.74 17.48 20.00
CA PRO A 42 -3.23 16.77 21.19
C PRO A 42 -4.74 16.49 21.18
N ASN A 43 -5.54 17.28 20.47
CA ASN A 43 -6.98 17.15 20.35
C ASN A 43 -7.43 16.44 19.07
N ASP A 44 -6.51 15.88 18.29
CA ASP A 44 -6.87 15.07 17.12
C ASP A 44 -7.60 13.80 17.57
N ASP A 45 -8.70 13.48 16.87
CA ASP A 45 -9.45 12.23 17.06
C ASP A 45 -8.58 11.00 16.77
N ARG A 46 -7.59 11.15 15.86
CA ARG A 46 -6.65 10.09 15.49
C ARG A 46 -5.57 9.98 16.56
N ARG A 47 -5.38 8.75 17.05
CA ARG A 47 -4.31 8.43 18.01
C ARG A 47 -2.97 8.13 17.35
N GLY A 48 -2.99 7.76 16.07
CA GLY A 48 -1.83 7.46 15.25
C GLY A 48 -2.16 7.59 13.77
N VAL A 49 -1.12 7.66 12.95
CA VAL A 49 -1.23 7.59 11.49
C VAL A 49 0.05 7.03 10.89
N TYR A 50 -0.09 6.00 10.07
CA TYR A 50 0.91 5.59 9.10
C TYR A 50 0.63 6.21 7.73
N ASN A 51 1.64 6.90 7.20
CA ASN A 51 1.57 7.50 5.88
C ASN A 51 2.22 6.58 4.84
N ASN A 52 1.41 5.97 3.98
CA ASN A 52 1.89 5.03 2.97
C ASN A 52 2.51 5.69 1.72
N MET A 53 2.43 7.03 1.58
CA MET A 53 3.09 7.76 0.49
C MET A 53 4.45 8.31 0.90
N PHE A 54 4.55 8.79 2.14
CA PHE A 54 5.79 9.32 2.72
C PHE A 54 6.53 8.34 3.63
N PHE A 55 5.97 7.14 3.84
CA PHE A 55 6.60 6.03 4.56
C PHE A 55 7.00 6.33 6.01
N PHE A 56 6.27 7.22 6.68
CA PHE A 56 6.48 7.51 8.10
C PHE A 56 5.25 7.23 8.95
N MET A 57 5.49 7.04 10.25
CA MET A 57 4.46 6.89 11.27
C MET A 57 4.53 8.05 12.27
N ARG A 58 3.36 8.60 12.62
CA ARG A 58 3.19 9.57 13.71
C ARG A 58 2.20 9.06 14.74
N LEU A 59 2.40 9.49 15.97
CA LEU A 59 1.51 9.22 17.10
C LEU A 59 1.06 10.54 17.71
N ARG A 60 -0.14 10.53 18.28
CA ARG A 60 -0.62 11.67 19.06
C ARG A 60 0.30 11.86 20.28
N PRO A 61 0.57 13.10 20.75
CA PRO A 61 1.58 13.36 21.77
C PRO A 61 1.48 12.52 23.04
N ASP A 62 0.27 12.27 23.54
CA ASP A 62 0.01 11.42 24.70
C ASP A 62 0.44 9.97 24.45
N VAL A 63 0.06 9.40 23.31
CA VAL A 63 0.42 8.04 22.90
C VAL A 63 1.92 7.95 22.63
N HIS A 64 2.49 8.93 21.94
CA HIS A 64 3.92 9.00 21.64
C HIS A 64 4.77 8.96 22.91
N ASN A 65 4.45 9.81 23.89
CA ASN A 65 5.21 9.90 25.13
C ASN A 65 5.16 8.59 25.92
N LEU A 66 3.98 7.97 26.02
CA LEU A 66 3.78 6.67 26.65
C LEU A 66 4.61 5.57 25.97
N VAL A 67 4.55 5.48 24.65
CA VAL A 67 5.30 4.48 23.88
C VAL A 67 6.81 4.67 24.06
N GLN A 68 7.31 5.92 24.05
CA GLN A 68 8.73 6.19 24.30
C GLN A 68 9.16 5.75 25.70
N GLN A 69 8.37 6.04 26.74
CA GLN A 69 8.67 5.59 28.11
C GLN A 69 8.76 4.05 28.19
N ILE A 70 7.84 3.34 27.55
CA ILE A 70 7.81 1.87 27.52
C ILE A 70 9.04 1.31 26.78
N ILE A 71 9.37 1.86 25.61
CA ILE A 71 10.53 1.42 24.81
C ILE A 71 11.85 1.72 25.52
N GLU A 72 11.95 2.86 26.22
CA GLU A 72 13.12 3.25 26.99
C GLU A 72 13.24 2.53 28.34
N MET A 73 12.28 1.65 28.69
CA MET A 73 12.21 0.94 29.97
C MET A 73 12.29 1.88 31.18
N LYS A 74 11.68 3.07 31.06
CA LYS A 74 11.60 4.02 32.18
C LYS A 74 10.50 3.55 33.12
N ASP A 75 10.87 3.36 34.39
CA ASP A 75 9.93 3.01 35.44
C ASP A 75 9.18 4.29 35.86
N ASP A 76 7.97 4.44 35.33
CA ASP A 76 7.07 5.55 35.61
C ASP A 76 5.69 4.98 35.97
N ASP A 77 5.31 5.15 37.24
CA ASP A 77 4.04 4.71 37.82
C ASP A 77 2.89 5.69 37.57
N SER A 78 3.13 6.79 36.84
CA SER A 78 2.10 7.78 36.55
C SER A 78 0.98 7.28 35.62
N PHE A 79 1.19 6.15 34.95
CA PHE A 79 0.21 5.55 34.04
C PHE A 79 -0.18 4.14 34.46
N THR A 80 -1.47 3.85 34.36
CA THR A 80 -2.01 2.52 34.59
C THR A 80 -1.50 1.52 33.54
N ILE A 81 -1.49 0.23 33.91
CA ILE A 81 -1.13 -0.85 32.99
C ILE A 81 -2.04 -0.87 31.73
N LEU A 82 -3.32 -0.50 31.90
CA LEU A 82 -4.28 -0.43 30.80
C LEU A 82 -3.91 0.69 29.81
N GLU A 83 -3.54 1.88 30.29
CA GLU A 83 -3.09 2.98 29.44
C GLU A 83 -1.84 2.62 28.65
N LYS A 84 -0.88 1.92 29.29
CA LYS A 84 0.32 1.41 28.63
C LYS A 84 -0.03 0.43 27.50
N HIS A 85 -0.93 -0.53 27.74
CA HIS A 85 -1.38 -1.46 26.70
C HIS A 85 -2.16 -0.76 25.57
N LEU A 86 -3.02 0.21 25.88
CA LEU A 86 -3.76 0.97 24.86
C LEU A 86 -2.81 1.77 23.97
N ALA A 87 -1.80 2.43 24.55
CA ALA A 87 -0.79 3.17 23.79
C ALA A 87 0.04 2.24 22.89
N MET A 88 0.54 1.13 23.43
CA MET A 88 1.28 0.12 22.65
C MET A 88 0.43 -0.49 21.54
N SER A 89 -0.85 -0.76 21.80
CA SER A 89 -1.77 -1.29 20.79
C SER A 89 -1.96 -0.32 19.61
N THR A 90 -1.94 0.99 19.87
CA THR A 90 -2.01 2.02 18.82
C THR A 90 -0.73 2.03 18.01
N PHE A 91 0.43 1.99 18.66
CA PHE A 91 1.72 1.87 17.98
C PHE A 91 1.81 0.61 17.11
N TYR A 92 1.34 -0.54 17.61
CA TYR A 92 1.29 -1.77 16.83
C TYR A 92 0.35 -1.67 15.64
N HIS A 93 -0.84 -1.08 15.81
CA HIS A 93 -1.80 -0.87 14.74
C HIS A 93 -1.17 -0.11 13.56
N GLU A 94 -0.54 1.05 13.83
CA GLU A 94 0.12 1.83 12.78
C GLU A 94 1.33 1.11 12.17
N ASN A 95 2.07 0.36 12.98
CA ASN A 95 3.18 -0.46 12.48
C ASN A 95 2.70 -1.63 11.60
N TRP A 96 1.53 -2.21 11.85
CA TRP A 96 0.96 -3.24 11.00
C TRP A 96 0.49 -2.69 9.66
N HIS A 97 0.06 -1.42 9.58
CA HIS A 97 -0.11 -0.78 8.28
C HIS A 97 1.20 -0.71 7.49
N TRP A 98 2.31 -0.37 8.14
CA TRP A 98 3.63 -0.47 7.51
C TRP A 98 3.90 -1.90 6.99
N TRP A 99 3.61 -2.94 7.78
CA TRP A 99 3.76 -4.34 7.35
C TRP A 99 2.88 -4.67 6.15
N GLN A 100 1.65 -4.19 6.09
CA GLN A 100 0.76 -4.40 4.96
C GLN A 100 1.32 -3.75 3.69
N TYR A 101 1.85 -2.53 3.76
CA TYR A 101 2.36 -1.81 2.58
C TYR A 101 3.75 -2.27 2.13
N ILE A 102 4.61 -2.74 3.03
CA ILE A 102 5.96 -3.17 2.68
C ILE A 102 6.10 -4.69 2.57
N GLY A 103 5.24 -5.44 3.25
CA GLY A 103 5.36 -6.89 3.46
C GLY A 103 4.27 -7.71 2.78
N SER A 104 3.40 -7.09 1.99
CA SER A 104 2.48 -7.81 1.10
C SER A 104 2.74 -7.46 -0.37
N THR A 105 2.39 -8.34 -1.29
CA THR A 105 2.58 -8.05 -2.72
C THR A 105 1.64 -6.94 -3.23
N SER A 106 0.39 -6.87 -2.75
CA SER A 106 -0.49 -5.72 -3.07
C SER A 106 0.04 -4.42 -2.48
N GLY A 107 0.60 -4.50 -1.27
CA GLY A 107 1.31 -3.40 -0.62
C GLY A 107 2.50 -2.93 -1.43
N LEU A 108 3.38 -3.83 -1.87
CA LEU A 108 4.56 -3.50 -2.66
C LEU A 108 4.17 -2.78 -3.96
N ILE A 109 3.21 -3.31 -4.73
CA ILE A 109 2.73 -2.64 -5.95
C ILE A 109 2.15 -1.26 -5.63
N SER A 110 1.40 -1.13 -4.54
CA SER A 110 0.84 0.16 -4.11
C SER A 110 1.91 1.17 -3.68
N SER A 111 2.96 0.70 -3.00
CA SER A 111 4.12 1.50 -2.55
C SER A 111 4.99 1.94 -3.73
N LEU A 112 5.12 1.09 -4.76
CA LEU A 112 5.84 1.41 -6.00
C LEU A 112 5.01 2.19 -7.00
N ALA A 113 3.68 2.22 -6.89
CA ALA A 113 2.81 2.88 -7.85
C ALA A 113 3.16 4.37 -8.01
N PHE A 114 3.40 5.08 -6.91
CA PHE A 114 3.75 6.49 -6.95
C PHE A 114 5.09 6.78 -7.66
N PRO A 115 6.23 6.18 -7.27
CA PRO A 115 7.48 6.37 -8.00
C PRO A 115 7.40 5.84 -9.45
N ALA A 116 6.64 4.77 -9.70
CA ALA A 116 6.45 4.23 -11.05
C ALA A 116 5.67 5.19 -11.95
N GLN A 117 4.70 5.93 -11.41
CA GLN A 117 3.95 6.96 -12.12
C GLN A 117 4.88 8.03 -12.70
N ILE A 118 5.86 8.47 -11.92
CA ILE A 118 6.78 9.51 -12.34
C ILE A 118 7.86 8.95 -13.26
N THR A 119 8.48 7.82 -12.90
CA THR A 119 9.56 7.22 -13.69
C THR A 119 9.09 6.83 -15.08
N THR A 120 7.88 6.27 -15.23
CA THR A 120 7.34 5.93 -16.55
C THR A 120 6.96 7.15 -17.39
N ASN A 121 6.69 8.30 -16.76
CA ASN A 121 6.41 9.56 -17.44
C ASN A 121 7.66 10.42 -17.69
N LEU A 122 8.84 10.05 -17.16
CA LEU A 122 10.04 10.90 -17.16
C LEU A 122 10.42 11.40 -18.56
N ILE A 123 10.48 10.49 -19.55
CA ILE A 123 10.83 10.82 -20.94
C ILE A 123 9.81 11.78 -21.53
N ASP A 124 8.54 11.59 -21.21
CA ASP A 124 7.44 12.36 -21.79
C ASP A 124 7.33 13.74 -21.14
N LEU A 125 7.58 13.85 -19.84
CA LEU A 125 7.73 15.12 -19.13
C LEU A 125 8.90 15.95 -19.67
N LYS A 126 10.07 15.34 -19.92
CA LYS A 126 11.20 16.02 -20.58
C LYS A 126 10.83 16.56 -21.96
N LYS A 127 10.16 15.74 -22.78
CA LYS A 127 9.69 16.15 -24.10
C LYS A 127 8.65 17.26 -24.01
N HIS A 128 7.78 17.24 -23.00
CA HIS A 128 6.79 18.29 -22.79
C HIS A 128 7.45 19.66 -22.57
N ILE A 129 8.53 19.76 -21.79
CA ILE A 129 9.29 21.02 -21.64
C ILE A 129 9.73 21.57 -23.00
N SER A 130 10.27 20.72 -23.87
CA SER A 130 10.75 21.14 -25.19
C SER A 130 9.63 21.59 -26.14
N LEU A 131 8.40 21.10 -25.96
CA LEU A 131 7.26 21.38 -26.84
C LEU A 131 6.41 22.55 -26.35
N SER A 132 6.11 22.58 -25.05
CA SER A 132 5.17 23.50 -24.40
C SER A 132 5.84 24.57 -23.54
N GLY A 133 7.13 24.41 -23.26
CA GLY A 133 7.84 25.18 -22.23
C GLY A 133 7.52 24.71 -20.82
N LYS A 134 8.00 25.48 -19.83
CA LYS A 134 7.75 25.22 -18.40
C LYS A 134 6.35 25.71 -18.01
N VAL A 135 5.37 24.81 -17.99
CA VAL A 135 3.95 25.12 -17.72
C VAL A 135 3.40 24.23 -16.60
N LYS A 136 2.70 24.82 -15.62
CA LYS A 136 2.06 24.10 -14.49
C LYS A 136 0.66 24.65 -14.19
N PRO A 137 -0.35 23.82 -13.90
CA PRO A 137 -0.33 22.36 -14.02
C PRO A 137 -0.63 21.88 -15.45
N ILE A 138 -0.05 20.73 -15.83
CA ILE A 138 -0.24 20.12 -17.16
C ILE A 138 -1.73 19.85 -17.43
N ILE A 139 -2.48 19.34 -16.44
CA ILE A 139 -3.89 19.01 -16.59
C ILE A 139 -4.75 20.23 -16.99
N ARG A 140 -4.43 21.42 -16.47
CA ARG A 140 -5.15 22.65 -16.78
C ARG A 140 -4.72 23.23 -18.12
N TYR A 141 -3.44 23.17 -18.43
CA TYR A 141 -2.93 23.58 -19.73
C TYR A 141 -3.54 22.76 -20.87
N ALA A 142 -3.73 21.45 -20.66
CA ALA A 142 -4.38 20.57 -21.63
C ALA A 142 -5.77 21.06 -22.07
N LYS A 143 -6.53 21.70 -21.16
CA LYS A 143 -7.88 22.24 -21.42
C LYS A 143 -7.89 23.50 -22.29
N LYS A 144 -6.75 24.18 -22.45
CA LYS A 144 -6.62 25.39 -23.28
C LYS A 144 -6.16 25.08 -24.71
N LEU A 145 -5.74 23.85 -25.00
CA LEU A 145 -5.27 23.45 -26.32
C LEU A 145 -6.42 23.31 -27.31
N PRO A 146 -6.21 23.62 -28.61
CA PRO A 146 -7.25 23.46 -29.61
C PRO A 146 -7.63 21.98 -29.78
N PRO A 147 -8.85 21.68 -30.25
CA PRO A 147 -9.23 20.33 -30.65
C PRO A 147 -8.21 19.77 -31.66
N THR A 148 -7.85 18.49 -31.53
CA THR A 148 -6.79 17.85 -32.34
C THR A 148 -7.04 17.97 -33.84
N GLU A 149 -8.30 18.01 -34.27
CA GLU A 149 -8.72 18.19 -35.67
C GLU A 149 -8.36 19.58 -36.23
N LYS A 150 -8.37 20.60 -35.37
CA LYS A 150 -8.11 22.01 -35.72
C LYS A 150 -6.66 22.43 -35.46
N ALA A 151 -5.87 21.55 -34.86
CA ALA A 151 -4.49 21.82 -34.48
C ALA A 151 -3.52 21.69 -35.67
N SER A 152 -2.52 22.59 -35.71
CA SER A 152 -1.33 22.47 -36.57
C SER A 152 -0.53 21.22 -36.22
N LEU A 153 0.42 20.82 -37.08
CA LEU A 153 1.26 19.64 -36.82
C LEU A 153 2.06 19.77 -35.50
N LYS A 154 2.56 20.98 -35.19
CA LYS A 154 3.29 21.25 -33.95
C LYS A 154 2.38 21.07 -32.73
N GLU A 155 1.18 21.66 -32.78
CA GLU A 155 0.18 21.54 -31.71
C GLU A 155 -0.30 20.09 -31.55
N LYS A 156 -0.44 19.32 -32.64
CA LYS A 156 -0.76 17.89 -32.56
C LYS A 156 0.29 17.10 -31.79
N ASN A 157 1.58 17.37 -32.02
CA ASN A 157 2.66 16.71 -31.29
C ASN A 157 2.63 17.04 -29.79
N GLU A 158 2.37 18.31 -29.46
CA GLU A 158 2.19 18.78 -28.09
C GLU A 158 0.98 18.12 -27.40
N ILE A 159 -0.20 18.17 -28.03
CA ILE A 159 -1.43 17.53 -27.54
C ILE A 159 -1.20 16.05 -27.30
N ASN A 160 -0.59 15.33 -28.26
CA ASN A 160 -0.36 13.89 -28.12
C ASN A 160 0.59 13.57 -26.95
N LYS A 161 1.60 14.42 -26.73
CA LYS A 161 2.54 14.25 -25.62
C LYS A 161 1.87 14.48 -24.27
N ILE A 162 1.07 15.54 -24.15
CA ILE A 162 0.30 15.85 -22.94
C ILE A 162 -0.72 14.74 -22.65
N LYS A 163 -1.45 14.27 -23.68
CA LYS A 163 -2.37 13.13 -23.54
C LYS A 163 -1.67 11.87 -23.05
N ALA A 164 -0.46 11.56 -23.54
CA ALA A 164 0.31 10.41 -23.08
C ALA A 164 0.65 10.51 -21.58
N ILE A 165 1.13 11.68 -21.14
CA ILE A 165 1.43 11.96 -19.72
C ILE A 165 0.17 11.76 -18.86
N LEU A 166 -0.93 12.41 -19.24
CA LEU A 166 -2.16 12.40 -18.45
C LEU A 166 -2.79 11.00 -18.41
N ILE A 167 -2.87 10.29 -19.53
CA ILE A 167 -3.41 8.91 -19.57
C ILE A 167 -2.59 7.98 -18.68
N GLN A 168 -1.26 8.07 -18.74
CA GLN A 168 -0.38 7.20 -17.94
C GLN A 168 -0.45 7.55 -16.45
N ALA A 169 -0.39 8.84 -16.12
CA ALA A 169 -0.51 9.30 -14.74
C ALA A 169 -1.86 8.92 -14.14
N GLU A 170 -2.95 9.19 -14.85
CA GLU A 170 -4.31 8.86 -14.43
C GLU A 170 -4.52 7.35 -14.29
N ALA A 171 -3.96 6.51 -15.16
CA ALA A 171 -4.12 5.07 -15.03
C ALA A 171 -3.64 4.53 -13.67
N ILE A 172 -2.48 5.00 -13.20
CA ILE A 172 -1.93 4.62 -11.89
C ILE A 172 -2.73 5.27 -10.75
N ARG A 173 -3.18 6.52 -10.91
CA ARG A 173 -4.06 7.19 -9.95
C ARG A 173 -5.37 6.42 -9.75
N TYR A 174 -6.03 6.05 -10.86
CA TYR A 174 -7.24 5.25 -10.85
C TYR A 174 -7.01 3.85 -10.28
N TYR A 175 -5.87 3.19 -10.54
CA TYR A 175 -5.55 1.92 -9.85
C TYR A 175 -5.57 2.10 -8.33
N ARG A 176 -4.86 3.11 -7.81
CA ARG A 176 -4.81 3.40 -6.37
C ARG A 176 -6.20 3.71 -5.80
N MET A 177 -7.04 4.41 -6.56
CA MET A 177 -8.41 4.70 -6.17
C MET A 177 -9.30 3.45 -6.23
N PHE A 178 -9.18 2.58 -7.22
CA PHE A 178 -9.97 1.34 -7.29
C PHE A 178 -9.62 0.36 -6.19
N VAL A 179 -8.35 0.30 -5.75
CA VAL A 179 -8.00 -0.55 -4.60
C VAL A 179 -8.44 0.06 -3.27
N LYS A 180 -8.52 1.40 -3.15
CA LYS A 180 -8.84 2.10 -1.89
C LYS A 180 -10.31 2.50 -1.70
N GLU A 181 -11.01 2.93 -2.75
CA GLU A 181 -12.37 3.48 -2.72
C GLU A 181 -13.17 3.11 -4.01
N PRO A 182 -13.33 1.81 -4.34
CA PRO A 182 -13.91 1.33 -5.58
C PRO A 182 -15.36 1.81 -5.80
N VAL A 183 -16.19 1.82 -4.76
CA VAL A 183 -17.61 2.23 -4.84
C VAL A 183 -17.78 3.71 -5.17
N LYS A 184 -16.98 4.58 -4.54
CA LYS A 184 -17.03 6.03 -4.80
C LYS A 184 -16.52 6.36 -6.19
N LEU A 185 -15.47 5.67 -6.66
CA LEU A 185 -14.92 5.89 -8.00
C LEU A 185 -15.88 5.39 -9.09
N ALA A 186 -16.61 4.30 -8.83
CA ALA A 186 -17.60 3.77 -9.76
C ALA A 186 -18.59 4.83 -10.23
N GLY A 187 -19.16 5.60 -9.30
CA GLY A 187 -20.09 6.68 -9.62
C GLY A 187 -19.47 7.69 -10.59
N LYS A 188 -18.25 8.17 -10.31
CA LYS A 188 -17.54 9.13 -11.19
C LYS A 188 -17.29 8.57 -12.58
N VAL A 189 -16.93 7.29 -12.69
CA VAL A 189 -16.70 6.64 -14.00
C VAL A 189 -18.02 6.47 -14.76
N GLN A 190 -19.07 6.01 -14.10
CA GLN A 190 -20.41 5.83 -14.70
C GLN A 190 -20.98 7.17 -15.21
N HIS A 191 -20.75 8.26 -14.48
CA HIS A 191 -21.16 9.62 -14.89
C HIS A 191 -20.22 10.28 -15.90
N ARG A 192 -19.19 9.58 -16.39
CA ARG A 192 -18.19 10.08 -17.35
C ARG A 192 -17.44 11.33 -16.87
N GLU A 193 -17.31 11.48 -15.56
CA GLU A 193 -16.55 12.58 -14.93
C GLU A 193 -15.06 12.24 -14.80
N ALA A 194 -14.70 10.99 -15.07
CA ALA A 194 -13.33 10.48 -15.00
C ALA A 194 -12.52 10.88 -16.25
N GLU A 195 -11.92 12.08 -16.24
CA GLU A 195 -11.02 12.54 -17.31
C GLU A 195 -9.83 11.57 -17.50
N TYR A 196 -9.47 11.31 -18.77
CA TYR A 196 -8.38 10.40 -19.20
C TYR A 196 -8.45 8.95 -18.69
N PHE A 197 -9.56 8.54 -18.07
CA PHE A 197 -9.81 7.16 -17.72
C PHE A 197 -10.02 6.31 -18.97
N LYS A 198 -9.36 5.15 -19.04
CA LYS A 198 -9.58 4.15 -20.09
C LYS A 198 -10.46 3.02 -19.58
N SER A 199 -9.94 2.19 -18.68
CA SER A 199 -10.66 1.06 -18.11
C SER A 199 -10.01 0.60 -16.81
N VAL A 200 -10.74 -0.17 -15.98
CA VAL A 200 -10.21 -0.76 -14.74
C VAL A 200 -9.01 -1.64 -15.05
N GLY A 201 -9.16 -2.49 -16.06
CA GLY A 201 -8.12 -3.38 -16.54
C GLY A 201 -6.88 -2.61 -16.99
N TYR A 202 -7.03 -1.50 -17.72
CA TYR A 202 -5.90 -0.65 -18.10
C TYR A 202 -5.20 -0.06 -16.88
N SER A 203 -5.95 0.41 -15.88
CA SER A 203 -5.36 0.93 -14.64
C SER A 203 -4.54 -0.10 -13.87
N PHE A 204 -5.10 -1.29 -13.64
CA PHE A 204 -4.41 -2.38 -12.93
C PHE A 204 -3.16 -2.83 -13.68
N TYR A 205 -3.31 -3.12 -14.97
CA TYR A 205 -2.21 -3.56 -15.81
C TYR A 205 -1.09 -2.51 -15.89
N THR A 206 -1.43 -1.23 -16.08
CA THR A 206 -0.45 -0.15 -16.15
C THR A 206 0.29 0.01 -14.82
N ALA A 207 -0.39 -0.08 -13.67
CA ALA A 207 0.27 -0.03 -12.37
C ALA A 207 1.29 -1.16 -12.21
N TYR A 208 0.89 -2.41 -12.50
CA TYR A 208 1.79 -3.57 -12.40
C TYR A 208 2.97 -3.47 -13.35
N ILE A 209 2.75 -3.21 -14.65
CA ILE A 209 3.86 -3.04 -15.61
C ILE A 209 4.81 -1.95 -15.16
N SER A 210 4.29 -0.80 -14.74
CA SER A 210 5.12 0.34 -14.38
C SER A 210 5.98 0.02 -13.15
N SER A 211 5.41 -0.66 -12.14
CA SER A 211 6.15 -1.10 -10.96
C SER A 211 7.20 -2.17 -11.28
N ILE A 212 6.87 -3.17 -12.12
CA ILE A 212 7.83 -4.20 -12.52
C ILE A 212 8.94 -3.62 -13.38
N MET A 213 8.62 -2.77 -14.35
CA MET A 213 9.62 -2.09 -15.15
C MET A 213 10.52 -1.19 -14.32
N LEU A 214 9.97 -0.51 -13.30
CA LEU A 214 10.75 0.25 -12.35
C LEU A 214 11.77 -0.65 -11.63
N LEU A 215 11.34 -1.78 -11.06
CA LEU A 215 12.25 -2.73 -10.42
C LEU A 215 13.33 -3.25 -11.39
N ARG A 216 12.93 -3.63 -12.61
CA ARG A 216 13.86 -4.08 -13.66
C ARG A 216 14.90 -3.01 -14.00
N SER A 217 14.49 -1.74 -14.08
CA SER A 217 15.41 -0.63 -14.38
C SER A 217 16.43 -0.37 -13.26
N VAL A 218 16.10 -0.73 -12.01
CA VAL A 218 17.01 -0.57 -10.87
C VAL A 218 17.95 -1.76 -10.72
N PHE A 219 17.47 -2.99 -10.93
CA PHE A 219 18.21 -4.21 -10.65
C PHE A 219 18.74 -4.95 -11.90
N GLY A 220 18.51 -4.38 -13.09
CA GLY A 220 19.23 -4.69 -14.32
C GLY A 220 18.41 -5.40 -15.41
N ASP A 221 18.72 -5.04 -16.67
CA ASP A 221 18.13 -5.64 -17.88
C ASP A 221 18.73 -7.01 -18.27
N SER A 222 19.83 -7.43 -17.65
CA SER A 222 20.51 -8.72 -17.90
C SER A 222 19.98 -9.89 -17.05
N HIS A 223 19.03 -9.66 -16.13
CA HIS A 223 18.62 -10.66 -15.14
C HIS A 223 17.11 -10.96 -15.23
N SER A 224 16.83 -12.18 -15.67
CA SER A 224 15.50 -12.73 -16.00
C SER A 224 14.60 -13.07 -14.81
N PHE A 225 15.00 -12.70 -13.58
CA PHE A 225 14.34 -13.21 -12.38
C PHE A 225 12.96 -12.60 -12.11
N LEU A 226 12.76 -11.33 -12.48
CA LEU A 226 11.48 -10.65 -12.47
C LEU A 226 10.64 -11.00 -13.71
N PRO A 227 9.30 -10.98 -13.61
CA PRO A 227 8.42 -11.16 -14.76
C PRO A 227 8.77 -10.19 -15.92
N SER A 228 8.55 -10.65 -17.15
CA SER A 228 8.70 -9.81 -18.35
C SER A 228 7.34 -9.23 -18.71
N PRO A 229 7.13 -7.92 -18.62
CA PRO A 229 5.83 -7.32 -18.91
C PRO A 229 5.56 -7.14 -20.42
N TYR A 230 6.56 -7.29 -21.30
CA TYR A 230 6.40 -7.08 -22.75
C TYR A 230 5.32 -7.97 -23.38
N PRO A 231 5.25 -9.28 -23.12
CA PRO A 231 4.20 -10.14 -23.68
C PRO A 231 2.80 -9.82 -23.15
N TRP A 232 2.68 -9.11 -22.02
CA TRP A 232 1.38 -8.73 -21.47
C TRP A 232 0.70 -7.69 -22.33
N VAL A 233 1.48 -6.76 -22.92
CA VAL A 233 0.98 -5.66 -23.75
C VAL A 233 0.07 -6.16 -24.85
N GLU A 234 0.50 -7.20 -25.58
CA GLU A 234 -0.27 -7.78 -26.67
C GLU A 234 -1.58 -8.40 -26.16
N LYS A 235 -1.52 -9.15 -25.05
CA LYS A 235 -2.69 -9.80 -24.44
C LYS A 235 -3.74 -8.79 -23.97
N PHE A 236 -3.33 -7.71 -23.29
CA PHE A 236 -4.26 -6.67 -22.83
C PHE A 236 -4.81 -5.82 -23.98
N ASN A 237 -3.99 -5.54 -25.01
CA ASN A 237 -4.48 -4.89 -26.22
C ASN A 237 -5.54 -5.73 -26.94
N GLU A 238 -5.40 -7.07 -26.94
CA GLU A 238 -6.40 -7.98 -27.48
C GLU A 238 -7.72 -7.93 -26.67
N LEU A 239 -7.64 -7.92 -25.33
CA LEU A 239 -8.83 -7.78 -24.47
C LEU A 239 -9.57 -6.46 -24.72
N GLN A 240 -8.83 -5.37 -24.88
CA GLN A 240 -9.39 -4.06 -25.22
C GLN A 240 -10.08 -4.08 -26.58
N LYS A 241 -9.43 -4.62 -27.62
CA LYS A 241 -10.01 -4.75 -28.98
C LYS A 241 -11.27 -5.62 -29.02
N LYS A 242 -11.37 -6.62 -28.13
CA LYS A 242 -12.52 -7.52 -28.01
C LYS A 242 -13.64 -6.96 -27.11
N ASN A 243 -13.54 -5.70 -26.68
CA ASN A 243 -14.50 -5.02 -25.82
C ASN A 243 -14.84 -5.83 -24.56
N LYS A 244 -13.85 -6.49 -23.95
CA LYS A 244 -14.08 -7.31 -22.76
C LYS A 244 -14.45 -6.45 -21.56
N GLN A 245 -15.35 -6.96 -20.72
CA GLN A 245 -15.76 -6.32 -19.46
C GLN A 245 -14.53 -5.97 -18.62
N ASN A 246 -14.52 -4.80 -17.98
CA ASN A 246 -13.39 -4.18 -17.27
C ASN A 246 -12.19 -3.78 -18.15
N TYR A 247 -12.09 -4.16 -19.43
CA TYR A 247 -10.93 -3.91 -20.30
C TYR A 247 -11.20 -2.94 -21.45
N HIS A 248 -12.43 -2.44 -21.58
CA HIS A 248 -12.83 -1.50 -22.62
C HIS A 248 -13.36 -0.19 -22.01
N ASP A 249 -13.26 0.89 -22.79
CA ASP A 249 -13.73 2.21 -22.43
C ASP A 249 -15.20 2.14 -21.97
N PHE A 250 -15.43 2.51 -20.70
CA PHE A 250 -16.76 2.53 -20.08
C PHE A 250 -17.54 1.20 -20.16
N SER A 251 -16.86 0.04 -20.18
CA SER A 251 -17.53 -1.25 -20.00
C SER A 251 -18.28 -1.31 -18.66
N GLU A 252 -19.31 -2.17 -18.55
CA GLU A 252 -19.97 -2.47 -17.27
C GLU A 252 -18.92 -2.74 -16.19
N LEU A 253 -18.90 -1.90 -15.16
CA LEU A 253 -17.93 -1.98 -14.08
C LEU A 253 -18.36 -3.06 -13.10
N VAL A 254 -17.52 -4.08 -12.92
CA VAL A 254 -17.67 -5.00 -11.79
C VAL A 254 -17.00 -4.37 -10.58
N ILE A 255 -17.81 -3.84 -9.67
CA ILE A 255 -17.34 -3.23 -8.43
C ILE A 255 -17.59 -4.20 -7.30
N TYR A 256 -16.52 -4.50 -6.56
CA TYR A 256 -16.59 -5.35 -5.39
C TYR A 256 -16.90 -4.50 -4.16
N PRO A 257 -17.73 -5.01 -3.23
CA PRO A 257 -18.23 -4.21 -2.11
C PRO A 257 -17.17 -3.91 -1.06
N ILE A 258 -16.04 -4.61 -1.07
CA ILE A 258 -14.95 -4.43 -0.10
C ILE A 258 -13.73 -3.86 -0.80
N ASP A 259 -13.14 -2.85 -0.16
CA ASP A 259 -11.90 -2.24 -0.60
C ASP A 259 -10.68 -2.72 0.21
N THR A 260 -9.49 -2.47 -0.32
CA THR A 260 -8.23 -2.86 0.33
C THR A 260 -8.04 -2.12 1.66
N ARG A 261 -8.62 -0.92 1.79
CA ARG A 261 -8.57 -0.16 3.04
C ARG A 261 -9.29 -0.91 4.15
N SER A 262 -10.49 -1.38 3.91
CA SER A 262 -11.31 -2.16 4.85
C SER A 262 -10.62 -3.46 5.25
N LEU A 263 -9.91 -4.11 4.33
CA LEU A 263 -9.08 -5.28 4.66
C LEU A 263 -7.89 -4.91 5.54
N TYR A 264 -7.18 -3.83 5.22
CA TYR A 264 -5.99 -3.39 5.97
C TYR A 264 -6.37 -2.93 7.39
N GLU A 265 -7.40 -2.09 7.50
CA GLU A 265 -7.96 -1.61 8.76
C GLU A 265 -8.54 -2.76 9.58
N GLY A 266 -9.27 -3.68 8.95
CA GLY A 266 -9.81 -4.87 9.58
C GLY A 266 -8.72 -5.79 10.14
N GLN A 267 -7.67 -6.09 9.36
CA GLN A 267 -6.57 -6.93 9.83
C GLN A 267 -5.78 -6.28 10.98
N ALA A 268 -5.46 -4.98 10.87
CA ALA A 268 -4.74 -4.26 11.90
C ALA A 268 -5.60 -4.11 13.17
N ARG A 269 -6.89 -3.81 13.03
CA ARG A 269 -7.82 -3.69 14.17
C ARG A 269 -8.00 -5.02 14.88
N PHE A 270 -8.31 -6.10 14.18
CA PHE A 270 -8.58 -7.38 14.87
C PHE A 270 -7.33 -7.95 15.54
N ASN A 271 -6.13 -7.73 14.97
CA ASN A 271 -4.89 -8.02 15.70
C ASN A 271 -4.71 -7.13 16.94
N GLN A 272 -5.17 -5.88 16.90
CA GLN A 272 -5.12 -4.97 18.04
C GLN A 272 -6.04 -5.44 19.16
N LEU A 273 -7.26 -5.85 18.81
CA LEU A 273 -8.23 -6.41 19.75
C LEU A 273 -7.70 -7.69 20.38
N LEU A 274 -7.09 -8.57 19.57
CA LEU A 274 -6.49 -9.82 20.03
C LEU A 274 -5.35 -9.56 21.03
N TYR A 275 -4.45 -8.62 20.71
CA TYR A 275 -3.41 -8.16 21.63
C TYR A 275 -4.01 -7.65 22.95
N LEU A 276 -4.97 -6.72 22.88
CA LEU A 276 -5.58 -6.11 24.05
C LEU A 276 -6.35 -7.13 24.91
N ASN A 277 -7.09 -8.04 24.28
CA ASN A 277 -7.80 -9.11 24.97
C ASN A 277 -6.82 -10.01 25.75
N ILE A 278 -5.72 -10.45 25.12
CA ILE A 278 -4.75 -11.32 25.79
C ILE A 278 -3.96 -10.55 26.86
N ALA A 279 -3.44 -9.36 26.53
CA ALA A 279 -2.64 -8.54 27.44
C ALA A 279 -3.43 -8.08 28.68
N SER A 280 -4.73 -7.86 28.54
CA SER A 280 -5.62 -7.53 29.67
C SER A 280 -6.08 -8.76 30.47
N ASN A 281 -5.58 -9.96 30.16
CA ASN A 281 -6.04 -11.24 30.72
C ASN A 281 -7.56 -11.43 30.53
N LYS A 282 -8.04 -11.20 29.30
CA LYS A 282 -9.43 -11.30 28.86
C LYS A 282 -10.41 -10.34 29.53
N LYS A 283 -9.92 -9.28 30.17
CA LYS A 283 -10.78 -8.23 30.77
C LYS A 283 -11.40 -7.28 29.74
N LEU A 284 -10.77 -7.13 28.57
CA LEU A 284 -11.32 -6.39 27.44
C LEU A 284 -11.94 -7.37 26.45
N ASP A 285 -13.25 -7.32 26.28
CA ASP A 285 -14.03 -8.14 25.36
C ASP A 285 -14.84 -7.30 24.36
N TRP A 286 -15.76 -7.93 23.64
CA TRP A 286 -16.63 -7.27 22.66
C TRP A 286 -17.35 -6.04 23.22
N SER A 287 -17.87 -6.12 24.44
CA SER A 287 -18.60 -5.04 25.11
C SER A 287 -17.69 -3.84 25.36
N GLU A 288 -16.48 -4.05 25.88
CA GLU A 288 -15.53 -2.95 26.07
C GLU A 288 -15.08 -2.36 24.73
N PHE A 289 -14.85 -3.18 23.71
CA PHE A 289 -14.42 -2.69 22.40
C PHE A 289 -15.50 -1.89 21.67
N ASP A 290 -16.77 -2.28 21.81
CA ASP A 290 -17.91 -1.47 21.34
C ASP A 290 -17.98 -0.15 22.12
N HIS A 291 -17.81 -0.18 23.45
CA HIS A 291 -17.79 1.03 24.28
C HIS A 291 -16.67 2.02 23.85
N TYR A 292 -15.50 1.50 23.49
CA TYR A 292 -14.38 2.29 22.98
C TYR A 292 -14.48 2.61 21.48
N LYS A 293 -15.59 2.25 20.80
CA LYS A 293 -15.83 2.47 19.36
C LYS A 293 -14.73 1.90 18.46
N MET A 294 -14.15 0.78 18.87
CA MET A 294 -13.07 0.11 18.12
C MET A 294 -13.61 -0.77 16.98
N LEU A 295 -14.93 -0.91 16.86
CA LEU A 295 -15.64 -1.84 15.98
C LEU A 295 -16.62 -1.13 15.03
N GLU A 296 -16.37 0.14 14.69
CA GLU A 296 -17.23 0.95 13.83
C GLU A 296 -16.61 1.22 12.44
N GLY A 297 -17.46 1.35 11.42
CA GLY A 297 -17.08 1.74 10.07
C GLY A 297 -16.04 0.81 9.44
N VAL A 298 -15.01 1.41 8.82
CA VAL A 298 -13.97 0.72 8.05
C VAL A 298 -13.21 -0.36 8.85
N TYR A 299 -13.18 -0.25 10.18
CA TYR A 299 -12.52 -1.21 11.06
C TYR A 299 -13.26 -2.55 11.19
N TYR A 300 -14.55 -2.58 10.87
CA TYR A 300 -15.42 -3.76 11.06
C TYR A 300 -16.12 -4.23 9.77
N GLU A 301 -16.02 -3.44 8.70
CA GLU A 301 -16.66 -3.70 7.41
C GLU A 301 -16.26 -5.05 6.79
N ALA A 302 -14.96 -5.32 6.66
CA ALA A 302 -14.47 -6.58 6.10
C ALA A 302 -14.90 -7.81 6.92
N PHE A 303 -14.92 -7.70 8.26
CA PHE A 303 -15.38 -8.77 9.13
C PHE A 303 -16.88 -9.02 8.98
N THR A 304 -17.68 -7.95 8.84
CA THR A 304 -19.13 -8.06 8.59
C THR A 304 -19.41 -8.84 7.31
N HIS A 305 -18.70 -8.53 6.23
CA HIS A 305 -18.84 -9.28 4.99
C HIS A 305 -18.41 -10.74 5.11
N PHE A 306 -17.31 -11.02 5.83
CA PHE A 306 -16.88 -12.38 6.10
C PHE A 306 -17.96 -13.19 6.83
N MET A 307 -18.53 -12.64 7.91
CA MET A 307 -19.63 -13.28 8.65
C MET A 307 -20.85 -13.54 7.77
N ASN A 308 -21.22 -12.56 6.93
CA ASN A 308 -22.35 -12.67 6.02
C ASN A 308 -22.15 -13.79 4.98
N ILE A 309 -20.97 -13.86 4.36
CA ILE A 309 -20.65 -14.89 3.36
C ILE A 309 -20.62 -16.28 3.98
N LEU A 310 -20.09 -16.40 5.22
CA LEU A 310 -20.02 -17.66 5.94
C LEU A 310 -21.34 -18.06 6.63
N HIS A 311 -22.39 -17.26 6.47
CA HIS A 311 -23.71 -17.42 7.09
C HIS A 311 -23.66 -17.54 8.62
N ILE A 312 -22.88 -16.67 9.27
CA ILE A 312 -22.72 -16.66 10.72
C ILE A 312 -23.49 -15.47 11.29
N GLU A 313 -24.59 -15.76 12.00
CA GLU A 313 -25.53 -14.74 12.47
C GLU A 313 -25.07 -13.98 13.71
N LYS A 314 -24.16 -14.55 14.50
CA LYS A 314 -23.71 -13.99 15.78
C LYS A 314 -22.19 -13.87 15.80
N ARG A 315 -21.70 -12.80 16.44
CA ARG A 315 -20.27 -12.66 16.77
C ARG A 315 -19.80 -13.89 17.56
N PRO A 316 -18.56 -14.36 17.35
CA PRO A 316 -18.01 -15.42 18.19
C PRO A 316 -17.96 -14.97 19.65
N GLU A 317 -18.03 -15.91 20.59
CA GLU A 317 -18.12 -15.59 22.02
C GLU A 317 -16.86 -14.88 22.54
N SER A 318 -15.71 -15.10 21.90
CA SER A 318 -14.43 -14.51 22.29
C SER A 318 -13.69 -13.90 21.10
N ILE A 319 -12.77 -12.98 21.40
CA ILE A 319 -11.86 -12.38 20.42
C ILE A 319 -10.78 -13.37 19.98
N ASN A 320 -10.44 -14.32 20.84
CA ASN A 320 -9.47 -15.38 20.56
C ASN A 320 -10.13 -16.64 19.94
N ASP A 321 -11.27 -16.45 19.29
CA ASP A 321 -12.03 -17.53 18.66
C ASP A 321 -11.39 -17.94 17.31
N PRO A 322 -11.41 -19.25 16.94
CA PRO A 322 -10.88 -19.73 15.67
C PRO A 322 -11.41 -19.00 14.43
N LEU A 323 -12.63 -18.50 14.50
CA LEU A 323 -13.25 -17.75 13.41
C LEU A 323 -12.55 -16.42 13.15
N ILE A 324 -12.05 -15.75 14.20
CA ILE A 324 -11.24 -14.52 14.08
C ILE A 324 -9.88 -14.85 13.47
N ALA A 325 -9.27 -15.96 13.89
CA ALA A 325 -7.99 -16.41 13.34
C ALA A 325 -8.10 -16.72 11.85
N LEU A 326 -9.16 -17.42 11.43
CA LEU A 326 -9.47 -17.69 10.03
C LEU A 326 -9.69 -16.41 9.22
N TYR A 327 -10.47 -15.45 9.75
CA TYR A 327 -10.69 -14.14 9.11
C TYR A 327 -9.36 -13.44 8.80
N LEU A 328 -8.46 -13.35 9.79
CA LEU A 328 -7.15 -12.72 9.63
C LEU A 328 -6.28 -13.45 8.60
N LEU A 329 -6.32 -14.80 8.56
CA LEU A 329 -5.60 -15.60 7.58
C LEU A 329 -6.12 -15.40 6.16
N ILE A 330 -7.45 -15.34 5.97
CA ILE A 330 -8.02 -15.06 4.65
C ILE A 330 -7.59 -13.68 4.14
N ILE A 331 -7.55 -12.66 5.01
CA ILE A 331 -7.00 -11.36 4.62
C ILE A 331 -5.53 -11.48 4.22
N ASP A 332 -4.72 -12.19 5.00
CA ASP A 332 -3.30 -12.37 4.69
C ASP A 332 -3.08 -13.00 3.30
N ILE A 333 -3.86 -14.02 2.94
CA ILE A 333 -3.82 -14.61 1.60
C ILE A 333 -4.30 -13.58 0.55
N ALA A 334 -5.39 -12.86 0.81
CA ALA A 334 -6.02 -11.93 -0.12
C ALA A 334 -5.12 -10.74 -0.50
N ILE A 335 -4.31 -10.23 0.44
CA ILE A 335 -3.39 -9.11 0.19
C ILE A 335 -2.05 -9.55 -0.44
N ASN A 336 -1.85 -10.85 -0.61
CA ASN A 336 -0.65 -11.41 -1.26
C ASN A 336 -0.95 -12.05 -2.63
N PRO A 337 -1.40 -11.28 -3.66
CA PRO A 337 -1.57 -11.82 -5.00
C PRO A 337 -0.22 -12.21 -5.60
N THR A 338 -0.23 -13.30 -6.35
CA THR A 338 0.96 -13.85 -7.01
C THR A 338 0.95 -13.65 -8.53
N GLU A 339 -0.20 -13.26 -9.09
CA GLU A 339 -0.40 -13.00 -10.53
C GLU A 339 0.24 -11.66 -10.91
N GLY A 340 1.11 -11.63 -11.91
CA GLY A 340 1.86 -10.44 -12.33
C GLY A 340 3.04 -10.06 -11.42
N PHE A 341 3.05 -10.50 -10.17
CA PHE A 341 4.22 -10.46 -9.30
C PHE A 341 4.08 -11.47 -8.14
N PRO A 342 5.08 -12.32 -7.84
CA PRO A 342 6.37 -12.45 -8.54
C PRO A 342 6.31 -13.35 -9.79
N PHE A 343 5.14 -13.87 -10.15
CA PHE A 343 4.96 -14.74 -11.31
C PHE A 343 4.41 -13.97 -12.51
N ASP A 344 4.43 -14.61 -13.67
CA ASP A 344 3.87 -14.09 -14.91
C ASP A 344 2.33 -14.04 -14.84
N ILE A 345 1.70 -13.27 -15.74
CA ILE A 345 0.24 -13.26 -15.93
C ILE A 345 -0.14 -14.43 -16.83
N ILE A 346 -0.71 -15.46 -16.21
CA ILE A 346 -1.24 -16.66 -16.85
C ILE A 346 -2.63 -16.37 -17.42
N ASN A 347 -3.48 -15.63 -16.69
CA ASN A 347 -4.84 -15.34 -17.12
C ASN A 347 -5.14 -13.83 -17.17
N PRO A 348 -4.82 -13.16 -18.31
CA PRO A 348 -5.07 -11.74 -18.50
C PRO A 348 -6.54 -11.34 -18.31
N HIS A 349 -7.49 -12.24 -18.60
CA HIS A 349 -8.93 -11.94 -18.51
C HIS A 349 -9.41 -11.82 -17.06
N ALA A 350 -8.81 -12.58 -16.13
CA ALA A 350 -9.17 -12.53 -14.72
C ALA A 350 -8.17 -11.70 -13.90
N PHE A 351 -7.30 -10.94 -14.56
CA PHE A 351 -6.14 -10.31 -13.91
C PHE A 351 -6.57 -9.33 -12.81
N VAL A 352 -7.61 -8.51 -13.06
CA VAL A 352 -8.13 -7.58 -12.06
C VAL A 352 -8.61 -8.34 -10.82
N GLU A 353 -9.37 -9.42 -11.02
CA GLU A 353 -9.95 -10.21 -9.94
C GLU A 353 -8.91 -11.01 -9.16
N LEU A 354 -7.85 -11.45 -9.84
CA LEU A 354 -6.75 -12.21 -9.24
C LEU A 354 -5.72 -11.33 -8.53
N THR A 355 -5.77 -10.00 -8.73
CA THR A 355 -4.83 -9.05 -8.11
C THR A 355 -5.48 -8.06 -7.17
N ASN A 356 -6.79 -7.82 -7.27
CA ASN A 356 -7.52 -6.96 -6.33
C ASN A 356 -7.75 -7.69 -4.99
N PRO A 357 -7.20 -7.19 -3.87
CA PRO A 357 -7.37 -7.84 -2.56
C PRO A 357 -8.83 -8.02 -2.14
N GLY A 358 -9.69 -7.04 -2.39
CA GLY A 358 -11.12 -7.10 -2.05
C GLY A 358 -11.83 -8.25 -2.77
N THR A 359 -11.60 -8.39 -4.08
CA THR A 359 -12.14 -9.50 -4.87
C THR A 359 -11.66 -10.85 -4.38
N ARG A 360 -10.35 -10.97 -4.11
CA ARG A 360 -9.74 -12.21 -3.62
C ARG A 360 -10.31 -12.59 -2.26
N PHE A 361 -10.46 -11.64 -1.35
CA PHE A 361 -11.04 -11.87 -0.03
C PHE A 361 -12.46 -12.48 -0.13
N ILE A 362 -13.35 -11.87 -0.91
CA ILE A 362 -14.71 -12.39 -1.12
C ILE A 362 -14.64 -13.81 -1.70
N TYR A 363 -13.83 -14.03 -2.74
CA TYR A 363 -13.68 -15.34 -3.37
C TYR A 363 -13.19 -16.43 -2.40
N LEU A 364 -12.21 -16.10 -1.54
CA LEU A 364 -11.67 -17.00 -0.53
C LEU A 364 -12.71 -17.30 0.57
N CYS A 365 -13.52 -16.31 0.97
CA CYS A 365 -14.63 -16.53 1.90
C CYS A 365 -15.64 -17.55 1.35
N HIS A 366 -15.99 -17.45 0.06
CA HIS A 366 -16.88 -18.43 -0.59
C HIS A 366 -16.26 -19.81 -0.67
N ILE A 367 -14.95 -19.94 -0.94
CA ILE A 367 -14.27 -21.24 -0.91
C ILE A 367 -14.42 -21.90 0.46
N VAL A 368 -14.21 -21.15 1.53
CA VAL A 368 -14.40 -21.66 2.89
C VAL A 368 -15.86 -22.05 3.11
N ASN A 369 -16.81 -21.18 2.78
CA ASN A 369 -18.23 -21.46 3.02
C ASN A 369 -18.74 -22.68 2.24
N ASP A 370 -18.40 -22.75 0.95
CA ASP A 370 -19.03 -23.68 0.01
C ASP A 370 -18.30 -25.03 -0.05
N SER A 371 -16.99 -25.05 0.20
CA SER A 371 -16.14 -26.25 0.01
C SER A 371 -15.43 -26.72 1.27
N HIS A 372 -15.13 -25.82 2.20
CA HIS A 372 -14.30 -26.11 3.37
C HIS A 372 -14.84 -25.54 4.70
N PRO A 373 -16.11 -25.80 5.05
CA PRO A 373 -16.72 -25.24 6.26
C PRO A 373 -16.04 -25.71 7.55
N GLU A 374 -15.31 -26.82 7.53
CA GLU A 374 -14.49 -27.32 8.64
C GLU A 374 -13.41 -26.32 9.07
N LEU A 375 -12.93 -25.46 8.17
CA LEU A 375 -11.88 -24.49 8.46
C LEU A 375 -12.30 -23.42 9.46
N LYS A 376 -13.61 -23.22 9.66
CA LYS A 376 -14.16 -22.27 10.65
C LYS A 376 -13.66 -22.54 12.08
N ASN A 377 -13.26 -23.79 12.37
CA ASN A 377 -12.77 -24.22 13.68
C ASN A 377 -11.31 -24.71 13.66
N ALA A 378 -10.58 -24.53 12.55
CA ALA A 378 -9.30 -25.21 12.34
C ALA A 378 -8.11 -24.56 13.06
N ILE A 379 -8.23 -23.31 13.50
CA ILE A 379 -7.10 -22.53 14.04
C ILE A 379 -7.39 -22.19 15.50
N THR A 380 -6.80 -22.96 16.41
CA THR A 380 -7.07 -22.87 17.85
C THR A 380 -5.85 -22.40 18.64
N SER A 381 -4.65 -22.67 18.13
CA SER A 381 -3.40 -22.36 18.82
C SER A 381 -2.57 -21.25 18.15
N TYR A 382 -3.05 -20.71 17.03
CA TYR A 382 -2.35 -19.71 16.23
C TYR A 382 -0.97 -20.18 15.75
N SER A 383 -0.77 -21.48 15.55
CA SER A 383 0.55 -22.04 15.24
C SER A 383 0.94 -21.89 13.76
N GLY A 384 2.24 -21.95 13.49
CA GLY A 384 2.76 -21.98 12.11
C GLY A 384 2.29 -23.19 11.30
N GLU A 385 2.03 -24.33 11.98
CA GLU A 385 1.50 -25.54 11.33
C GLU A 385 0.03 -25.37 10.94
N GLU A 386 -0.80 -24.79 11.81
CA GLU A 386 -2.19 -24.43 11.48
C GLU A 386 -2.22 -23.43 10.32
N TYR A 387 -1.36 -22.40 10.34
CA TYR A 387 -1.23 -21.44 9.24
C TYR A 387 -0.95 -22.15 7.90
N LYS A 388 0.07 -23.00 7.85
CA LYS A 388 0.50 -23.67 6.62
C LYS A 388 -0.59 -24.62 6.10
N ASN A 389 -1.20 -25.40 6.99
CA ASN A 389 -2.24 -26.35 6.61
C ASN A 389 -3.49 -25.67 6.06
N VAL A 390 -4.02 -24.67 6.76
CA VAL A 390 -5.22 -23.95 6.32
C VAL A 390 -4.95 -23.17 5.04
N THR A 391 -3.80 -22.49 4.95
CA THR A 391 -3.42 -21.73 3.74
C THR A 391 -3.31 -22.64 2.52
N ARG A 392 -2.70 -23.82 2.66
CA ARG A 392 -2.57 -24.79 1.56
C ARG A 392 -3.94 -25.25 1.05
N ILE A 393 -4.86 -25.63 1.94
CA ILE A 393 -6.21 -26.07 1.57
C ILE A 393 -6.96 -24.98 0.79
N ILE A 394 -6.91 -23.74 1.29
CA ILE A 394 -7.59 -22.60 0.66
C ILE A 394 -6.96 -22.27 -0.69
N CYS A 395 -5.62 -22.18 -0.78
CA CYS A 395 -4.92 -21.83 -2.01
C CYS A 395 -5.07 -22.91 -3.10
N ASP A 396 -5.01 -24.19 -2.74
CA ASP A 396 -5.24 -25.31 -3.68
C ASP A 396 -6.66 -25.24 -4.26
N SER A 397 -7.66 -25.00 -3.41
CA SER A 397 -9.06 -24.86 -3.81
C SER A 397 -9.29 -23.63 -4.69
N ALA A 398 -8.61 -22.53 -4.37
CA ALA A 398 -8.63 -21.30 -5.16
C ALA A 398 -7.90 -21.43 -6.50
N LYS A 399 -7.04 -22.45 -6.64
CA LYS A 399 -6.05 -22.60 -7.72
C LYS A 399 -5.07 -21.42 -7.78
N PHE A 400 -4.71 -20.91 -6.60
CA PHE A 400 -3.65 -19.92 -6.45
C PHE A 400 -2.29 -20.62 -6.35
N HIS A 401 -1.21 -19.86 -6.54
CA HIS A 401 0.11 -20.39 -6.20
C HIS A 401 0.17 -20.68 -4.71
N LEU A 402 0.67 -21.86 -4.37
CA LEU A 402 0.91 -22.26 -3.00
C LEU A 402 2.02 -21.39 -2.35
N PRO A 403 1.94 -21.13 -1.03
CA PRO A 403 2.97 -20.35 -0.32
C PRO A 403 4.39 -20.87 -0.54
N GLU A 404 4.58 -22.19 -0.63
CA GLU A 404 5.88 -22.82 -0.84
C GLU A 404 6.46 -22.48 -2.23
N HIS A 405 5.62 -22.36 -3.26
CA HIS A 405 6.07 -21.91 -4.57
C HIS A 405 6.53 -20.46 -4.55
N TYR A 406 5.78 -19.61 -3.83
CA TYR A 406 6.13 -18.22 -3.67
C TYR A 406 7.43 -18.04 -2.87
N GLU A 407 7.56 -18.76 -1.75
CA GLU A 407 8.77 -18.83 -0.96
C GLU A 407 9.98 -19.24 -1.81
N ASN A 408 9.89 -20.36 -2.51
CA ASN A 408 10.99 -20.85 -3.35
C ASN A 408 11.41 -19.83 -4.40
N LYS A 409 10.46 -19.09 -4.98
CA LYS A 409 10.73 -18.05 -5.99
C LYS A 409 11.51 -16.89 -5.38
N VAL A 410 11.04 -16.34 -4.25
CA VAL A 410 11.68 -15.17 -3.60
C VAL A 410 13.00 -15.55 -2.94
N ARG A 411 13.05 -16.68 -2.22
CA ARG A 411 14.28 -17.21 -1.63
C ARG A 411 15.33 -17.46 -2.70
N GLY A 412 14.91 -18.02 -3.84
CA GLY A 412 15.78 -18.20 -5.01
C GLY A 412 16.40 -16.88 -5.50
N TRP A 413 15.66 -15.77 -5.47
CA TRP A 413 16.22 -14.44 -5.80
C TRP A 413 17.27 -14.02 -4.76
N CYS A 414 16.94 -14.14 -3.48
CA CYS A 414 17.80 -13.72 -2.38
C CYS A 414 19.10 -14.54 -2.27
N GLU A 415 19.12 -15.77 -2.79
CA GLU A 415 20.27 -16.68 -2.73
C GLU A 415 21.14 -16.66 -4.00
N ASN A 416 20.55 -16.37 -5.17
CA ASN A 416 21.23 -16.55 -6.45
C ASN A 416 21.44 -15.26 -7.25
N GLU A 417 20.67 -14.20 -7.00
CA GLU A 417 20.78 -12.95 -7.76
C GLU A 417 21.72 -11.98 -7.03
N SER A 418 22.90 -11.73 -7.60
CA SER A 418 23.95 -10.91 -6.97
C SER A 418 23.47 -9.51 -6.58
N CYS A 419 22.67 -8.86 -7.43
CA CYS A 419 22.10 -7.55 -7.16
C CYS A 419 21.14 -7.55 -5.95
N ILE A 420 20.46 -8.68 -5.70
CA ILE A 420 19.56 -8.84 -4.56
C ILE A 420 20.33 -9.17 -3.30
N ILE A 421 21.34 -10.04 -3.38
CA ILE A 421 22.26 -10.32 -2.27
C ILE A 421 22.90 -9.02 -1.78
N ASP A 422 23.38 -8.17 -2.69
CA ASP A 422 23.98 -6.90 -2.34
C ASP A 422 22.94 -5.91 -1.79
N LEU A 423 21.70 -5.90 -2.31
CA LEU A 423 20.61 -5.11 -1.76
C LEU A 423 20.29 -5.48 -0.31
N LEU A 424 20.30 -6.78 0.04
CA LEU A 424 20.05 -7.22 1.42
C LEU A 424 21.19 -6.80 2.36
N LYS A 425 22.45 -6.82 1.92
CA LYS A 425 23.58 -6.25 2.70
C LYS A 425 23.44 -4.73 2.90
N GLN A 426 22.97 -4.00 1.89
CA GLN A 426 22.67 -2.58 2.01
C GLN A 426 21.58 -2.33 3.06
N ASN A 427 20.56 -3.19 3.11
CA ASN A 427 19.49 -3.12 4.11
C ASN A 427 19.95 -3.40 5.54
N GLU A 428 20.81 -4.40 5.74
CA GLU A 428 21.37 -4.70 7.06
C GLU A 428 22.27 -3.58 7.61
N SER A 429 23.06 -2.97 6.74
CA SER A 429 23.97 -1.86 7.09
C SER A 429 23.32 -0.47 7.06
N PHE A 430 22.07 -0.39 6.59
CA PHE A 430 21.33 0.83 6.29
C PHE A 430 22.12 1.83 5.42
N LYS A 431 22.96 1.30 4.53
CA LYS A 431 23.84 2.05 3.63
C LYS A 431 23.53 1.64 2.20
N TYR A 432 22.68 2.43 1.56
CA TYR A 432 22.22 2.17 0.20
C TYR A 432 23.02 2.97 -0.82
N GLU A 433 23.06 2.46 -2.04
CA GLU A 433 23.45 3.28 -3.18
C GLU A 433 22.44 4.42 -3.37
N SER A 434 22.94 5.61 -3.70
CA SER A 434 22.11 6.81 -3.89
C SER A 434 21.18 6.71 -5.10
N SER A 435 21.54 5.89 -6.10
CA SER A 435 20.72 5.68 -7.29
C SER A 435 19.43 4.92 -6.94
N ASN A 436 18.27 5.52 -7.24
CA ASN A 436 16.94 4.92 -6.99
C ASN A 436 16.75 4.44 -5.54
N ILE A 437 17.31 5.16 -4.56
CA ILE A 437 17.35 4.75 -3.15
C ILE A 437 15.97 4.39 -2.58
N LEU A 438 14.91 5.12 -2.95
CA LEU A 438 13.55 4.82 -2.51
C LEU A 438 13.13 3.41 -2.92
N ILE A 439 13.37 3.05 -4.17
CA ILE A 439 13.01 1.73 -4.72
C ILE A 439 13.84 0.65 -4.03
N ARG A 440 15.14 0.90 -3.81
CA ARG A 440 16.03 -0.02 -3.11
C ARG A 440 15.57 -0.30 -1.69
N ILE A 441 15.31 0.73 -0.90
CA ILE A 441 14.81 0.58 0.47
C ILE A 441 13.49 -0.19 0.47
N VAL A 442 12.53 0.22 -0.37
CA VAL A 442 11.21 -0.42 -0.40
C VAL A 442 11.32 -1.90 -0.73
N PHE A 443 12.10 -2.25 -1.76
CA PHE A 443 12.23 -3.64 -2.20
C PHE A 443 13.06 -4.48 -1.23
N ALA A 444 14.13 -3.93 -0.63
CA ALA A 444 14.93 -4.66 0.35
C ALA A 444 14.12 -5.01 1.61
N ARG A 445 13.27 -4.09 2.06
CA ARG A 445 12.37 -4.32 3.20
C ARG A 445 11.31 -5.35 2.87
N PHE A 446 10.73 -5.30 1.67
CA PHE A 446 9.83 -6.33 1.19
C PHE A 446 10.48 -7.71 1.22
N LEU A 447 11.66 -7.87 0.63
CA LEU A 447 12.37 -9.15 0.58
C LEU A 447 12.74 -9.64 2.00
N SER A 448 13.26 -8.76 2.84
CA SER A 448 13.59 -9.08 4.23
C SER A 448 12.36 -9.53 5.03
N PHE A 449 11.22 -8.86 4.82
CA PHE A 449 9.94 -9.23 5.42
C PHE A 449 9.44 -10.58 4.92
N GLN A 450 9.50 -10.83 3.61
CA GLN A 450 9.08 -12.12 3.04
C GLN A 450 9.89 -13.29 3.60
N LEU A 451 11.22 -13.18 3.62
CA LEU A 451 12.10 -14.24 4.14
C LEU A 451 11.74 -14.63 5.57
N ASP A 452 11.58 -13.63 6.44
CA ASP A 452 11.19 -13.84 7.82
C ASP A 452 9.75 -14.37 7.95
N LYS A 453 8.83 -13.91 7.09
CA LYS A 453 7.45 -14.39 7.06
C LYS A 453 7.34 -15.84 6.63
N PHE A 454 8.19 -16.32 5.72
CA PHE A 454 8.20 -17.73 5.35
C PHE A 454 8.64 -18.63 6.52
N GLU A 455 9.55 -18.14 7.36
CA GLU A 455 10.03 -18.86 8.54
C GLU A 455 9.02 -18.85 9.70
N LYS A 456 8.35 -17.71 9.92
CA LYS A 456 7.42 -17.49 11.04
C LYS A 456 6.08 -16.91 10.58
N PRO A 457 5.34 -17.58 9.69
CA PRO A 457 4.14 -17.00 9.09
C PRO A 457 3.06 -16.65 10.12
N GLU A 458 2.95 -17.45 11.18
CA GLU A 458 2.00 -17.23 12.27
C GLU A 458 2.20 -15.89 12.98
N PHE A 459 3.45 -15.44 13.14
CA PHE A 459 3.78 -14.17 13.77
C PHE A 459 3.30 -12.99 12.93
N PHE A 460 3.43 -13.07 11.60
CA PHE A 460 3.03 -11.98 10.71
C PHE A 460 1.55 -12.00 10.36
N CYS A 461 0.90 -13.18 10.42
CA CYS A 461 -0.55 -13.31 10.21
C CYS A 461 -1.34 -12.88 11.45
N TRP A 462 -0.89 -13.30 12.64
CA TRP A 462 -1.57 -13.04 13.91
C TRP A 462 -0.68 -12.36 14.95
N PRO A 463 -0.04 -11.23 14.63
CA PRO A 463 0.85 -10.55 15.59
C PRO A 463 0.15 -10.21 16.90
N GLY A 464 -1.17 -10.01 16.92
CA GLY A 464 -1.92 -9.79 18.17
C GLY A 464 -1.76 -10.92 19.20
N ALA A 465 -1.69 -12.17 18.74
CA ALA A 465 -1.49 -13.33 19.60
C ALA A 465 -0.07 -13.43 20.16
N TYR A 466 0.91 -12.84 19.49
CA TYR A 466 2.35 -12.99 19.79
C TYR A 466 2.99 -11.76 20.45
N MET A 467 2.38 -10.58 20.31
CA MET A 467 2.93 -9.31 20.77
C MET A 467 2.61 -8.96 22.23
N ASN A 468 2.04 -9.89 23.00
CA ASN A 468 1.74 -9.75 24.43
C ASN A 468 2.79 -10.44 25.30
N ASP A 469 2.81 -10.11 26.60
CA ASP A 469 3.81 -10.61 27.55
C ASP A 469 3.77 -12.13 27.77
N VAL A 470 2.68 -12.82 27.38
CA VAL A 470 2.52 -14.29 27.55
C VAL A 470 3.41 -15.05 26.57
N TYR A 471 3.48 -14.59 25.33
CA TYR A 471 4.25 -15.24 24.25
C TYR A 471 5.55 -14.51 23.91
N LYS A 472 5.82 -13.40 24.61
CA LYS A 472 7.00 -12.58 24.39
C LYS A 472 8.26 -13.39 24.65
N ASN A 473 9.06 -13.54 23.61
CA ASN A 473 10.41 -14.08 23.72
C ASN A 473 11.38 -13.17 22.95
N LYS A 474 12.68 -13.33 23.25
CA LYS A 474 13.73 -12.48 22.66
C LYS A 474 13.83 -12.59 21.13
N GLU A 475 13.37 -13.70 20.54
CA GLU A 475 13.39 -13.91 19.08
C GLU A 475 12.28 -13.09 18.42
N LEU A 476 11.05 -13.17 18.93
CA LEU A 476 9.90 -12.40 18.42
C LEU A 476 10.06 -10.90 18.65
N GLU A 477 10.66 -10.49 19.77
CA GLU A 477 11.03 -9.08 19.98
C GLU A 477 12.00 -8.59 18.90
N LYS A 478 13.06 -9.36 18.60
CA LYS A 478 14.01 -9.02 17.54
C LYS A 478 13.32 -8.93 16.18
N LEU A 479 12.42 -9.86 15.89
CA LEU A 479 11.66 -9.89 14.64
C LEU A 479 10.77 -8.65 14.51
N HIS A 480 10.07 -8.30 15.59
CA HIS A 480 9.27 -7.09 15.65
C HIS A 480 10.11 -5.82 15.44
N PHE A 481 11.23 -5.68 16.15
CA PHE A 481 12.14 -4.54 16.02
C PHE A 481 12.74 -4.43 14.61
N LYS A 482 13.12 -5.56 14.00
CA LYS A 482 13.64 -5.61 12.62
C LYS A 482 12.64 -5.02 11.63
N HIS A 483 11.34 -5.25 11.83
CA HIS A 483 10.28 -4.85 10.91
C HIS A 483 9.53 -3.59 11.34
N PHE A 484 10.08 -2.76 12.20
CA PHE A 484 9.50 -1.44 12.44
C PHE A 484 9.34 -0.61 11.18
N ALA A 485 8.29 0.22 11.18
CA ALA A 485 8.17 1.34 10.26
C ALA A 485 9.49 2.10 10.25
N ILE A 486 10.13 2.16 9.07
CA ILE A 486 11.50 2.68 8.99
C ILE A 486 11.54 4.10 9.52
N PHE A 487 10.60 4.96 9.16
CA PHE A 487 10.60 6.34 9.61
C PHE A 487 9.48 6.58 10.63
N ARG A 488 9.82 7.17 11.78
CA ARG A 488 8.85 7.45 12.86
C ARG A 488 9.26 8.70 13.64
N GLU A 489 8.35 9.20 14.47
CA GLU A 489 8.67 10.30 15.39
C GLU A 489 9.76 9.92 16.40
N ASP A 490 10.75 10.80 16.53
CA ASP A 490 11.72 10.78 17.61
C ASP A 490 11.20 11.53 18.85
N LYS A 491 12.02 11.63 19.90
CA LYS A 491 11.68 12.38 21.13
C LYS A 491 11.30 13.85 20.90
N ASN A 492 11.77 14.47 19.81
CA ASN A 492 11.47 15.86 19.44
C ASN A 492 10.28 15.96 18.46
N ARG A 493 9.66 14.81 18.15
CA ARG A 493 8.60 14.63 17.16
C ARG A 493 9.02 14.93 15.72
N ASN A 494 10.32 14.86 15.45
CA ASN A 494 10.88 14.91 14.11
C ASN A 494 10.88 13.50 13.52
N ILE A 495 10.74 13.37 12.20
CA ILE A 495 10.76 12.05 11.56
C ILE A 495 12.20 11.56 11.43
N ALA A 496 12.51 10.46 12.10
CA ALA A 496 13.82 9.84 12.12
C ALA A 496 13.72 8.33 11.84
N PRO A 497 14.78 7.68 11.34
CA PRO A 497 14.72 6.27 11.07
C PRO A 497 14.83 5.42 12.35
N ALA A 498 14.04 4.35 12.42
CA ALA A 498 14.05 3.31 13.44
C ALA A 498 15.05 2.21 13.06
N THR A 499 16.35 2.49 13.21
CA THR A 499 17.42 1.52 12.91
C THR A 499 17.94 0.83 14.18
N SER A 500 18.66 -0.28 14.00
CA SER A 500 19.37 -0.93 15.11
C SER A 500 20.49 -0.04 15.65
N LYS A 501 20.88 -0.27 16.92
CA LYS A 501 22.01 0.43 17.56
C LYS A 501 23.36 0.19 16.87
N SER A 502 23.45 -0.78 15.97
CA SER A 502 24.68 -1.13 15.24
C SER A 502 24.90 -0.31 13.97
N VAL A 503 23.90 0.45 13.51
CA VAL A 503 24.03 1.33 12.34
C VAL A 503 24.64 2.67 12.76
N SER A 504 25.59 3.19 11.98
CA SER A 504 26.20 4.49 12.27
C SER A 504 25.22 5.65 12.08
N ASN A 505 25.34 6.69 12.91
CA ASN A 505 24.54 7.93 12.77
C ASN A 505 24.72 8.57 11.39
N GLU A 506 25.91 8.46 10.80
CA GLU A 506 26.20 8.97 9.44
C GLU A 506 25.36 8.24 8.38
N ASN A 507 25.30 6.90 8.41
CA ASN A 507 24.51 6.12 7.46
C ASN A 507 23.01 6.45 7.61
N ILE A 508 22.53 6.55 8.87
CA ILE A 508 21.16 6.94 9.20
C ILE A 508 20.79 8.27 8.54
N LEU A 509 21.58 9.31 8.77
CA LEU A 509 21.31 10.66 8.27
C LEU A 509 21.38 10.70 6.74
N ASN A 510 22.44 10.14 6.14
CA ASN A 510 22.65 10.15 4.70
C ASN A 510 21.54 9.40 3.94
N THR A 511 21.20 8.18 4.39
CA THR A 511 20.14 7.37 3.77
C THR A 511 18.78 8.02 3.90
N THR A 512 18.45 8.56 5.09
CA THR A 512 17.17 9.26 5.33
C THR A 512 17.04 10.48 4.44
N PHE A 513 18.10 11.27 4.35
CA PHE A 513 18.13 12.47 3.53
C PHE A 513 17.93 12.14 2.05
N GLN A 514 18.72 11.22 1.50
CA GLN A 514 18.61 10.81 0.10
C GLN A 514 17.24 10.20 -0.22
N PHE A 515 16.64 9.46 0.72
CA PHE A 515 15.30 8.90 0.58
C PHE A 515 14.25 9.99 0.40
N TYR A 516 14.20 10.97 1.32
CA TYR A 516 13.22 12.05 1.24
C TYR A 516 13.51 13.04 0.12
N GLN A 517 14.77 13.23 -0.27
CA GLN A 517 15.13 13.99 -1.46
C GLN A 517 14.57 13.33 -2.73
N ALA A 518 14.73 12.01 -2.89
CA ALA A 518 14.17 11.27 -4.01
C ALA A 518 12.64 11.33 -4.03
N LEU A 519 12.00 11.16 -2.87
CA LEU A 519 10.55 11.27 -2.74
C LEU A 519 10.04 12.68 -3.07
N GLY A 520 10.78 13.72 -2.68
CA GLY A 520 10.42 15.10 -2.99
C GLY A 520 10.43 15.42 -4.47
N VAL A 521 11.36 14.84 -5.24
CA VAL A 521 11.31 14.95 -6.70
C VAL A 521 10.04 14.32 -7.28
N TYR A 522 9.61 13.17 -6.75
CA TYR A 522 8.35 12.54 -7.19
C TYR A 522 7.13 13.39 -6.85
N ASP A 523 7.08 14.00 -5.66
CA ASP A 523 6.01 14.95 -5.30
C ASP A 523 5.99 16.17 -6.22
N LEU A 524 7.15 16.78 -6.50
CA LEU A 524 7.24 17.91 -7.42
C LEU A 524 6.71 17.56 -8.82
N CYS A 525 7.00 16.36 -9.34
CA CYS A 525 6.46 15.91 -10.62
C CYS A 525 4.94 15.74 -10.59
N ARG A 526 4.40 15.23 -9.48
CA ARG A 526 2.95 15.14 -9.26
C ARG A 526 2.32 16.52 -9.23
N GLN A 527 2.92 17.47 -8.49
CA GLN A 527 2.48 18.86 -8.44
C GLN A 527 2.48 19.49 -9.85
N TRP A 528 3.51 19.21 -10.66
CA TRP A 528 3.57 19.68 -12.04
C TRP A 528 2.41 19.17 -12.89
N ILE A 529 2.02 17.90 -12.73
CA ILE A 529 0.91 17.32 -13.49
C ILE A 529 -0.44 17.90 -13.04
N TYR A 530 -0.66 18.05 -11.72
CA TYR A 530 -1.99 18.20 -11.14
C TYR A 530 -2.26 19.49 -10.36
N GLU A 531 -1.27 20.04 -9.64
CA GLU A 531 -1.54 21.10 -8.66
C GLU A 531 -1.40 22.50 -9.27
N ASP A 532 -2.39 23.35 -9.04
CA ASP A 532 -2.31 24.79 -9.35
C ASP A 532 -1.26 25.51 -8.46
N GLY A 533 -0.89 26.74 -8.85
CA GLY A 533 0.02 27.61 -8.10
C GLY A 533 1.50 27.21 -8.18
N PRO A 534 2.36 27.77 -7.31
CA PRO A 534 3.80 27.48 -7.31
C PRO A 534 4.10 26.06 -6.78
N PHE A 535 5.32 25.60 -6.97
CA PHE A 535 5.80 24.38 -6.33
C PHE A 535 5.90 24.57 -4.81
N LYS A 536 5.41 23.58 -4.05
CA LYS A 536 5.51 23.52 -2.59
C LYS A 536 6.60 22.53 -2.18
N TYR A 537 7.51 22.93 -1.29
CA TYR A 537 8.66 22.13 -0.85
C TYR A 537 8.36 21.45 0.50
N ARG A 538 7.41 20.50 0.49
CA ARG A 538 6.76 19.92 1.68
C ARG A 538 7.61 18.89 2.45
N PHE A 539 8.84 19.24 2.84
CA PHE A 539 9.75 18.34 3.60
C PHE A 539 10.33 18.97 4.87
N ALA A 540 9.88 20.15 5.26
CA ALA A 540 10.34 20.82 6.49
C ALA A 540 10.18 19.94 7.74
N TRP A 541 9.19 19.03 7.79
CA TRP A 541 8.98 18.08 8.89
C TRP A 541 10.07 17.00 9.04
N THR A 542 11.01 16.90 8.11
CA THR A 542 12.20 16.03 8.21
C THR A 542 13.37 16.68 8.96
N ARG A 543 13.32 18.00 9.20
CA ARG A 543 14.39 18.79 9.85
C ARG A 543 13.77 19.86 10.76
N ASP A 544 14.59 20.61 11.49
CA ASP A 544 14.09 21.77 12.23
C ASP A 544 13.75 22.91 11.24
N SER A 545 12.81 23.78 11.60
CA SER A 545 12.13 24.75 10.71
C SER A 545 13.01 25.84 10.07
N GLU A 546 14.31 25.89 10.38
CA GLU A 546 15.25 26.90 9.88
C GLU A 546 15.88 26.53 8.51
N VAL A 547 15.39 25.48 7.84
CA VAL A 547 16.09 24.80 6.72
C VAL A 547 15.25 24.77 5.43
N GLU A 548 14.17 25.57 5.31
CA GLU A 548 13.27 25.52 4.14
C GLU A 548 13.97 25.92 2.83
N ASP A 549 14.83 26.95 2.86
CA ASP A 549 15.61 27.38 1.69
C ASP A 549 16.63 26.32 1.25
N ASP A 550 17.24 25.60 2.21
CA ASP A 550 18.17 24.51 1.90
C ASP A 550 17.45 23.33 1.26
N ILE A 551 16.29 22.92 1.81
CA ILE A 551 15.44 21.87 1.22
C ILE A 551 15.03 22.24 -0.20
N LYS A 552 14.65 23.50 -0.43
CA LYS A 552 14.32 24.01 -1.76
C LYS A 552 15.50 23.90 -2.72
N ASN A 553 16.70 24.33 -2.31
CA ASN A 553 17.92 24.29 -3.13
C ASN A 553 18.34 22.85 -3.46
N GLU A 554 18.25 21.94 -2.49
CA GLU A 554 18.57 20.52 -2.64
C GLU A 554 17.58 19.81 -3.60
N LEU A 555 16.28 20.07 -3.44
CA LEU A 555 15.24 19.51 -4.32
C LEU A 555 15.33 20.08 -5.73
N ASN A 556 15.62 21.38 -5.89
CA ASN A 556 15.84 21.99 -7.19
C ASN A 556 17.07 21.38 -7.89
N SER A 557 18.16 21.14 -7.16
CA SER A 557 19.37 20.50 -7.69
C SER A 557 19.10 19.06 -8.14
N SER A 558 18.34 18.30 -7.35
CA SER A 558 17.92 16.94 -7.75
C SER A 558 16.99 16.96 -8.95
N TYR A 559 15.99 17.83 -8.96
CA TYR A 559 15.09 18.00 -10.10
C TYR A 559 15.88 18.36 -11.37
N GLN A 560 16.83 19.29 -11.28
CA GLN A 560 17.69 19.66 -12.40
C GLN A 560 18.57 18.49 -12.87
N ALA A 561 19.08 17.65 -11.96
CA ALA A 561 19.81 16.44 -12.34
C ALA A 561 18.92 15.45 -13.11
N TYR A 562 17.65 15.31 -12.74
CA TYR A 562 16.71 14.45 -13.45
C TYR A 562 16.24 15.02 -14.78
N PHE A 563 15.88 16.31 -14.85
CA PHE A 563 15.19 16.93 -15.97
C PHE A 563 16.08 17.80 -16.88
N GLY A 564 17.28 18.16 -16.43
CA GLY A 564 18.17 19.12 -17.11
C GLY A 564 17.75 20.59 -16.94
N GLU A 565 16.71 20.85 -16.16
CA GLU A 565 16.05 22.16 -16.05
C GLU A 565 15.76 22.47 -14.58
N SER A 566 15.91 23.73 -14.16
CA SER A 566 15.48 24.16 -12.82
C SER A 566 13.96 24.29 -12.71
N LEU A 567 13.46 24.28 -11.48
CA LEU A 567 12.06 24.54 -11.13
C LEU A 567 11.67 26.02 -11.35
N ASP A 568 12.64 26.91 -11.58
CA ASP A 568 12.39 28.32 -11.86
C ASP A 568 11.85 28.52 -13.28
N GLY A 569 10.96 29.51 -13.43
CA GLY A 569 10.41 29.93 -14.72
C GLY A 569 9.20 29.12 -15.19
N PHE A 570 8.62 28.26 -14.35
CA PHE A 570 7.32 27.65 -14.63
C PHE A 570 6.21 28.71 -14.62
N ARG A 571 5.44 28.78 -15.71
CA ARG A 571 4.27 29.65 -15.82
C ARG A 571 3.05 28.97 -15.22
N GLU A 572 2.35 29.67 -14.34
CA GLU A 572 1.07 29.25 -13.75
C GLU A 572 -0.08 29.47 -14.74
N PHE A 573 -1.04 28.54 -14.78
CA PHE A 573 -2.15 28.54 -15.75
C PHE A 573 -3.53 28.59 -15.11
#